data_AF-A0A2D5HLI0-F1
#
_entry.id   AF-A0A2D5HLI0-F1
#
_cell.length_a   1.000
_cell.length_b   1.000
_cell.length_c   1.000
_cell.angle_alpha   90.00
_cell.angle_beta   90.00
_cell.angle_gamma   90.00
#
_symmetry.space_group_name_H-M   'P 1'
#
loop_
_entity.id
_entity.type
_entity.pdbx_description
1 polymer ?
#
loop_
_entity_poly.entity_id
_entity_poly.type
_entity_poly.pdbx_seq_one_letter_code
_entity_poly.pdbx_strand_id
1 'polypeptide(L)'
;MDNLILLPAILFPAIPLMMVNFGNRYNSLSSLIRKIHDELINKKISKNDKSARRYLAQIKILQKRLLLNRMMQTIASLSFLVNLLSIFFAFKYQEYFVNTFLFAVLLFSISIIIYIYELQIAVKALDKHLEDLEEL
;
A
#
# COMPACT_ATOMS: atom_id res chain seq x y z
N MET A 1 -0.07 6.72 -34.69
CA MET A 1 -0.58 7.00 -33.33
C MET A 1 -1.66 6.01 -32.90
N ASP A 2 -2.29 5.31 -33.84
CA ASP A 2 -3.42 4.40 -33.60
C ASP A 2 -3.15 3.31 -32.56
N ASN A 3 -1.92 2.79 -32.49
CA ASN A 3 -1.55 1.76 -31.52
C ASN A 3 -1.32 2.32 -30.09
N LEU A 4 -1.05 3.62 -29.92
CA LEU A 4 -0.76 4.21 -28.61
C LEU A 4 -2.01 4.33 -27.73
N ILE A 5 -3.19 4.42 -28.35
CA ILE A 5 -4.49 4.49 -27.66
C ILE A 5 -4.79 3.19 -26.89
N LEU A 6 -4.11 2.09 -27.23
CA LEU A 6 -4.23 0.80 -26.52
C LEU A 6 -3.41 0.77 -25.22
N LEU A 7 -2.44 1.66 -25.02
CA LEU A 7 -1.58 1.64 -23.82
C LEU A 7 -2.36 1.88 -22.51
N PRO A 8 -3.32 2.83 -22.42
CA PRO A 8 -4.20 2.96 -21.26
C PRO A 8 -5.03 1.71 -20.95
N ALA A 9 -5.36 0.90 -21.95
CA ALA A 9 -6.12 -0.34 -21.77
C ALA A 9 -5.32 -1.40 -21.00
N ILE A 10 -3.98 -1.31 -20.98
CA ILE A 10 -3.11 -2.19 -20.19
C ILE A 10 -3.12 -1.77 -18.72
N LEU A 11 -3.09 -0.45 -18.44
CA LEU A 11 -3.12 0.08 -17.07
C LEU A 11 -4.49 -0.04 -16.41
N PHE A 12 -5.57 0.03 -17.21
CA PHE A 12 -6.94 -0.01 -16.71
C PHE A 12 -7.26 -1.23 -15.83
N PRO A 13 -6.89 -2.48 -16.18
CA PRO A 13 -7.08 -3.63 -15.29
C PRO A 13 -5.98 -3.75 -14.22
N ALA A 14 -4.75 -3.35 -14.53
CA ALA A 14 -3.60 -3.55 -13.64
C ALA A 14 -3.71 -2.71 -12.35
N ILE A 15 -4.09 -1.42 -12.47
CA ILE A 15 -4.17 -0.52 -11.30
C ILE A 15 -5.27 -0.97 -10.32
N PRO A 16 -6.54 -1.22 -10.74
CA PRO A 16 -7.58 -1.71 -9.85
C PRO A 16 -7.24 -3.05 -9.21
N LEU A 17 -6.61 -3.98 -9.93
CA LEU A 17 -6.18 -5.25 -9.37
C LEU A 17 -5.15 -5.05 -8.24
N MET A 18 -4.17 -4.17 -8.43
CA MET A 18 -3.25 -3.80 -7.36
C MET A 18 -3.98 -3.11 -6.19
N MET A 19 -4.93 -2.22 -6.49
CA MET A 19 -5.72 -1.53 -5.46
C MET A 19 -6.54 -2.49 -4.59
N VAL A 20 -7.09 -3.56 -5.17
CA VAL A 20 -7.77 -4.63 -4.41
C VAL A 20 -6.78 -5.33 -3.49
N ASN A 21 -5.61 -5.70 -4.00
CA ASN A 21 -4.56 -6.34 -3.19
C ASN A 21 -4.09 -5.45 -2.02
N PHE A 22 -3.92 -4.15 -2.27
CA PHE A 22 -3.54 -3.17 -1.26
C PHE A 22 -4.64 -2.98 -0.22
N GLY A 23 -5.91 -2.95 -0.65
CA GLY A 23 -7.08 -2.91 0.24
C GLY A 23 -7.16 -4.13 1.16
N ASN A 24 -6.92 -5.33 0.63
CA ASN A 24 -6.87 -6.55 1.42
C ASN A 24 -5.77 -6.47 2.49
N ARG A 25 -4.56 -6.04 2.12
CA ARG A 25 -3.45 -5.85 3.08
C ARG A 25 -3.77 -4.81 4.15
N TYR A 26 -4.36 -3.69 3.76
CA TYR A 26 -4.78 -2.66 4.71
C TYR A 26 -5.76 -3.21 5.75
N ASN A 27 -6.78 -3.97 5.29
CA ASN A 27 -7.76 -4.59 6.17
C ASN A 27 -7.12 -5.61 7.12
N SER A 28 -6.21 -6.44 6.62
CA SER A 28 -5.47 -7.40 7.44
C SER A 28 -4.62 -6.71 8.52
N LEU A 29 -3.86 -5.66 8.15
CA LEU A 29 -3.06 -4.88 9.10
C LEU A 29 -3.93 -4.17 10.14
N SER A 30 -5.02 -3.53 9.71
CA SER A 30 -5.96 -2.86 10.62
C SER A 30 -6.61 -3.85 11.60
N SER A 31 -6.98 -5.04 11.13
CA SER A 31 -7.54 -6.09 11.99
C SER A 31 -6.52 -6.57 13.02
N LEU A 32 -5.27 -6.80 12.61
CA LEU A 32 -4.19 -7.21 13.50
C LEU A 32 -3.88 -6.17 14.58
N ILE A 33 -3.82 -4.87 14.21
CA ILE A 33 -3.61 -3.78 15.18
C ILE A 33 -4.72 -3.78 16.24
N ARG A 34 -5.99 -3.91 15.82
CA ARG A 34 -7.13 -3.95 16.75
C ARG A 34 -7.05 -5.17 17.67
N LYS A 35 -6.75 -6.36 17.15
CA LYS A 35 -6.57 -7.57 17.94
C LYS A 35 -5.50 -7.42 19.03
N ILE A 36 -4.32 -6.91 18.66
CA ILE A 36 -3.23 -6.68 19.63
C ILE A 36 -3.65 -5.65 20.68
N HIS A 37 -4.37 -4.60 20.27
CA HIS A 37 -4.88 -3.59 21.18
C HIS A 37 -5.90 -4.15 22.18
N ASP A 38 -6.83 -4.99 21.72
CA ASP A 38 -7.83 -5.64 22.56
C ASP A 38 -7.17 -6.62 23.55
N GLU A 39 -6.15 -7.38 23.12
CA GLU A 39 -5.37 -8.25 24.01
C GLU A 39 -4.66 -7.47 25.13
N LEU A 40 -4.08 -6.31 24.81
CA LEU A 40 -3.43 -5.43 25.80
C LEU A 40 -4.41 -4.94 26.87
N ILE A 41 -5.61 -4.50 26.44
CA ILE A 41 -6.65 -4.01 27.35
C ILE A 41 -7.20 -5.15 28.21
N ASN A 42 -7.52 -6.30 27.60
CA ASN A 42 -8.14 -7.43 28.29
C ASN A 42 -7.22 -8.08 29.32
N LYS A 43 -5.91 -8.18 29.03
CA LYS A 43 -4.93 -8.76 29.97
C LYS A 43 -4.54 -7.82 31.13
N LYS A 44 -5.12 -6.60 31.21
CA LYS A 44 -4.77 -5.56 32.21
C LYS A 44 -3.25 -5.35 32.35
N ILE A 45 -2.51 -5.47 31.24
CA ILE A 45 -1.05 -5.38 31.28
C ILE A 45 -0.68 -3.94 31.67
N SER A 46 -0.12 -3.76 32.86
CA SER A 46 0.35 -2.45 33.31
C SER A 46 1.46 -1.96 32.39
N LYS A 47 1.53 -0.66 32.12
CA LYS A 47 2.54 -0.04 31.22
C LYS A 47 3.99 -0.40 31.57
N ASN A 48 4.25 -0.83 32.81
CA ASN A 48 5.58 -1.19 33.29
C ASN A 48 6.02 -2.62 32.93
N ASP A 49 5.11 -3.44 32.40
CA ASP A 49 5.41 -4.83 32.08
C ASP A 49 6.28 -4.95 30.81
N LYS A 50 7.22 -5.91 30.81
CA LYS A 50 8.15 -6.11 29.67
C LYS A 50 7.38 -6.52 28.41
N SER A 51 6.27 -7.24 28.60
CA SER A 51 5.31 -7.66 27.56
C SER A 51 4.60 -6.47 26.90
N ALA A 52 4.13 -5.48 27.68
CA ALA A 52 3.47 -4.27 27.15
C ALA A 52 4.37 -3.49 26.18
N ARG A 53 5.66 -3.36 26.51
CA ARG A 53 6.64 -2.68 25.65
C ARG A 53 6.83 -3.39 24.31
N ARG A 54 6.85 -4.73 24.27
CA ARG A 54 6.97 -5.53 23.04
C ARG A 54 5.73 -5.35 22.14
N TYR A 55 4.54 -5.41 22.71
CA TYR A 55 3.30 -5.19 21.95
C TYR A 55 3.19 -3.76 21.38
N LEU A 56 3.53 -2.73 22.16
CA LEU A 56 3.55 -1.35 21.67
C LEU A 56 4.56 -1.14 20.55
N ALA A 57 5.73 -1.80 20.61
CA ALA A 57 6.70 -1.78 19.53
C ALA A 57 6.16 -2.43 18.25
N GLN A 58 5.45 -3.56 18.37
CA GLN A 58 4.79 -4.19 17.23
C GLN A 58 3.69 -3.30 16.61
N ILE A 59 2.84 -2.68 17.44
CA ILE A 59 1.82 -1.74 16.95
C ILE A 59 2.47 -0.59 16.17
N LYS A 60 3.59 -0.03 16.65
CA LYS A 60 4.31 1.03 15.92
C LYS A 60 4.78 0.57 14.53
N ILE A 61 5.32 -0.65 14.42
CA ILE A 61 5.74 -1.20 13.13
C ILE A 61 4.54 -1.41 12.20
N LEU A 62 3.44 -1.96 12.71
CA LEU A 62 2.21 -2.17 11.95
C LEU A 62 1.59 -0.85 11.49
N GLN A 63 1.59 0.19 12.34
CA GLN A 63 1.12 1.54 11.98
C GLN A 63 1.95 2.16 10.86
N LYS A 64 3.29 2.01 10.91
CA LYS A 64 4.17 2.47 9.83
C LYS A 64 3.82 1.78 8.51
N ARG A 65 3.62 0.46 8.54
CA ARG A 65 3.21 -0.31 7.35
C ARG A 65 1.83 0.09 6.84
N LEU A 66 0.87 0.34 7.74
CA LEU A 66 -0.47 0.80 7.39
C LEU A 66 -0.42 2.18 6.70
N LEU A 67 0.43 3.09 7.17
CA LEU A 67 0.66 4.39 6.55
C LEU A 67 1.21 4.24 5.12
N LEU A 68 2.22 3.38 4.92
CA LEU A 68 2.79 3.11 3.60
C LEU A 68 1.75 2.50 2.65
N ASN A 69 0.94 1.55 3.13
CA ASN A 69 -0.16 0.96 2.37
C ASN A 69 -1.18 2.01 1.94
N ARG A 70 -1.51 2.95 2.82
CA ARG A 70 -2.41 4.06 2.49
C ARG A 70 -1.79 4.98 1.43
N MET A 71 -0.51 5.33 1.57
CA MET A 71 0.18 6.21 0.61
C MET A 71 0.25 5.60 -0.79
N MET A 72 0.68 4.35 -0.91
CA MET A 72 0.75 3.68 -2.22
C MET A 72 -0.65 3.54 -2.85
N GLN A 73 -1.68 3.24 -2.06
CA GLN A 73 -3.07 3.17 -2.53
C GLN A 73 -3.55 4.54 -3.04
N THR A 74 -3.31 5.62 -2.30
CA THR A 74 -3.71 6.96 -2.72
C THR A 74 -3.05 7.35 -4.03
N ILE A 75 -1.75 7.09 -4.18
CA ILE A 75 -0.99 7.42 -5.41
C ILE A 75 -1.45 6.54 -6.59
N ALA A 76 -1.75 5.26 -6.35
CA ALA A 76 -2.31 4.37 -7.37
C ALA A 76 -3.69 4.87 -7.84
N SER A 77 -4.57 5.28 -6.93
CA SER A 77 -5.87 5.86 -7.27
C SER A 77 -5.73 7.15 -8.08
N LEU A 78 -4.79 8.03 -7.71
CA LEU A 78 -4.50 9.25 -8.46
C LEU A 78 -3.98 8.93 -9.87
N SER A 79 -3.06 7.97 -10.00
CA SER A 79 -2.60 7.47 -11.29
C SER A 79 -3.76 6.94 -12.14
N PHE A 80 -4.68 6.18 -11.54
CA PHE A 80 -5.85 5.66 -12.25
C PHE A 80 -6.74 6.78 -12.77
N LEU A 81 -7.00 7.81 -11.97
CA LEU A 81 -7.76 8.99 -12.41
C LEU A 81 -7.09 9.71 -13.58
N VAL A 82 -5.77 9.93 -13.51
CA VAL A 82 -5.00 10.53 -14.60
C VAL A 82 -5.03 9.63 -15.85
N ASN A 83 -4.97 8.31 -15.69
CA ASN A 83 -5.11 7.38 -16.80
C ASN A 83 -6.49 7.50 -17.48
N LEU A 84 -7.58 7.64 -16.72
CA LEU A 84 -8.91 7.89 -17.27
C LEU A 84 -8.98 9.21 -18.04
N LEU A 85 -8.34 10.28 -17.52
CA LEU A 85 -8.21 11.55 -18.24
C LEU A 85 -7.41 11.42 -19.53
N SER A 86 -6.37 10.59 -19.54
CA SER A 86 -5.61 10.31 -20.76
C SER A 86 -6.49 9.65 -21.82
N ILE A 87 -7.34 8.68 -21.44
CA ILE A 87 -8.30 8.07 -22.37
C ILE A 87 -9.25 9.13 -22.92
N PHE A 88 -9.76 10.05 -22.08
CA PHE A 88 -10.60 11.16 -22.55
C PHE A 88 -9.88 12.03 -23.60
N PHE A 89 -8.62 12.40 -23.36
CA PHE A 89 -7.82 13.18 -24.31
C PHE A 89 -7.51 12.42 -25.60
N ALA A 90 -7.35 11.10 -25.57
CA ALA A 90 -7.18 10.30 -26.79
C ALA A 90 -8.31 10.53 -27.82
N PHE A 91 -9.54 10.77 -27.36
CA PHE A 91 -10.70 10.97 -28.24
C PHE A 91 -10.97 12.43 -28.62
N LYS A 92 -10.65 13.40 -27.75
CA LYS A 92 -11.02 14.82 -27.95
C LYS A 92 -9.83 15.75 -28.19
N TYR A 93 -8.66 15.47 -27.61
CA TYR A 93 -7.50 16.35 -27.64
C TYR A 93 -6.20 15.52 -27.67
N GLN A 94 -5.92 14.91 -28.84
CA GLN A 94 -4.82 13.94 -29.00
C GLN A 94 -3.43 14.50 -28.66
N GLU A 95 -3.23 15.82 -28.75
CA GLU A 95 -1.98 16.49 -28.38
C GLU A 95 -1.60 16.32 -26.89
N TYR A 96 -2.59 16.22 -25.99
CA TYR A 96 -2.33 16.04 -24.55
C TYR A 96 -2.23 14.57 -24.14
N PHE A 97 -2.68 13.65 -24.99
CA PHE A 97 -2.79 12.23 -24.67
C PHE A 97 -1.49 11.65 -24.10
N VAL A 98 -0.40 11.81 -24.85
CA VAL A 98 0.90 11.19 -24.50
C VAL A 98 1.42 11.75 -23.17
N ASN A 99 1.36 13.07 -22.97
CA ASN A 99 1.86 13.72 -21.77
C ASN A 99 1.06 13.31 -20.53
N THR A 100 -0.27 13.28 -20.63
CA THR A 100 -1.14 12.85 -19.51
C THR A 100 -0.98 11.36 -19.22
N PHE A 101 -0.85 10.52 -20.25
CA PHE A 101 -0.59 9.10 -20.07
C PHE A 101 0.75 8.83 -19.37
N LEU A 102 1.83 9.49 -19.82
CA LEU A 102 3.14 9.37 -19.17
C LEU A 102 3.11 9.84 -17.72
N PHE A 103 2.36 10.91 -17.42
CA PHE A 103 2.17 11.35 -16.04
C PHE A 103 1.46 10.28 -15.18
N ALA A 104 0.45 9.60 -15.73
CA ALA A 104 -0.22 8.49 -15.05
C ALA A 104 0.77 7.35 -14.73
N VAL A 105 1.61 6.98 -15.71
CA VAL A 105 2.65 5.94 -15.56
C VAL A 105 3.67 6.30 -14.49
N LEU A 106 4.11 7.57 -14.44
CA LEU A 106 5.05 8.05 -13.43
C LEU A 106 4.45 7.95 -12.02
N LEU A 107 3.20 8.39 -11.83
CA LEU A 107 2.50 8.23 -10.55
C LEU A 107 2.37 6.76 -10.15
N PHE A 108 2.01 5.88 -11.09
CA PHE A 108 1.91 4.45 -10.81
C PHE A 108 3.26 3.86 -10.40
N SER A 109 4.34 4.26 -11.08
CA SER A 109 5.70 3.84 -10.76
C SER A 109 6.11 4.24 -9.34
N ILE A 110 5.77 5.46 -8.91
CA ILE A 110 5.99 5.92 -7.53
C ILE A 110 5.21 5.07 -6.53
N SER A 111 3.94 4.73 -6.82
CA SER A 111 3.15 3.83 -5.98
C SER A 111 3.82 2.46 -5.83
N ILE A 112 4.34 1.89 -6.92
CA ILE A 112 5.05 0.60 -6.91
C ILE A 112 6.35 0.69 -6.10
N ILE A 113 7.11 1.78 -6.20
CA ILE A 113 8.34 1.95 -5.41
C ILE A 113 8.01 1.94 -3.90
N ILE A 114 6.95 2.64 -3.49
CA ILE A 114 6.50 2.63 -2.09
C ILE A 114 6.05 1.23 -1.68
N TYR A 115 5.35 0.51 -2.55
CA TYR A 115 4.95 -0.88 -2.33
C TYR A 115 6.14 -1.81 -2.13
N ILE A 116 7.19 -1.70 -2.95
CA ILE A 116 8.43 -2.47 -2.79
C ILE A 116 9.06 -2.16 -1.44
N TYR A 117 9.14 -0.89 -1.05
CA TYR A 117 9.67 -0.49 0.25
C TYR A 117 8.85 -1.05 1.42
N GLU A 118 7.52 -1.02 1.35
CA GLU A 118 6.63 -1.62 2.36
C GLU A 118 6.85 -3.13 2.48
N LEU A 119 7.01 -3.82 1.35
CA LEU A 119 7.25 -5.25 1.31
C LEU A 119 8.55 -5.63 2.04
N GLN A 120 9.62 -4.85 1.85
CA GLN A 120 10.89 -5.07 2.56
C GLN A 120 10.74 -4.90 4.07
N ILE A 121 9.95 -3.92 4.52
CA ILE A 121 9.67 -3.73 5.95
C ILE A 121 8.81 -4.88 6.48
N ALA A 122 7.83 -5.33 5.69
CA ALA A 122 6.92 -6.41 6.07
C ALA A 122 7.68 -7.71 6.36
N VAL A 123 8.62 -8.08 5.48
CA VAL A 123 9.46 -9.26 5.65
C VAL A 123 10.36 -9.11 6.87
N LYS A 124 11.12 -8.02 6.98
CA LYS A 124 12.00 -7.78 8.14
C LYS A 124 11.26 -7.77 9.48
N ALA A 125 10.04 -7.26 9.51
CA ALA A 125 9.22 -7.26 10.72
C ALA A 125 8.75 -8.67 11.11
N LEU A 126 8.52 -9.54 10.12
CA LEU A 126 8.15 -10.93 10.34
C LEU A 126 9.35 -11.74 10.81
N ASP A 127 10.50 -11.63 10.14
CA ASP A 127 11.73 -12.34 10.50
C ASP A 127 12.12 -12.05 11.95
N LYS A 128 12.14 -10.77 12.32
CA LYS A 128 12.41 -10.36 13.70
C LYS A 128 11.40 -10.93 14.70
N HIS A 129 10.14 -11.08 14.31
CA HIS A 129 9.13 -11.66 15.19
C HIS A 129 9.31 -13.17 15.38
N LEU A 130 9.85 -13.86 14.37
CA LEU A 130 10.17 -15.29 14.42
C LEU A 130 11.44 -15.55 15.23
N GLU A 131 12.50 -14.76 15.05
CA GLU A 131 13.71 -14.82 15.90
C GLU A 131 13.36 -14.66 17.39
N ASP A 132 12.52 -13.67 17.70
CA ASP A 132 11.98 -13.40 19.04
C ASP A 132 11.14 -14.57 19.63
N LEU A 133 10.77 -15.58 18.84
CA LEU A 133 10.05 -16.80 19.25
C LEU A 133 10.97 -18.01 19.34
N GLU A 134 12.03 -18.09 18.53
CA GLU A 134 13.04 -19.15 18.62
C GLU A 134 13.93 -19.02 19.88
N GLU A 135 14.10 -17.81 20.40
CA GLU A 135 14.84 -17.54 21.64
C GLU A 135 14.04 -17.80 22.95
N LEU A 136 12.77 -18.25 22.86
CA LEU A 136 11.88 -18.56 23.99
C LEU A 136 11.91 -20.05 24.35
#